data_AF-A0A3D0G8L0-F1
#
_entry.id   AF-A0A3D0G8L0-F1
#
_cell.length_a   1.000
_cell.length_b   1.000
_cell.length_c   1.000
_cell.angle_alpha   90.00
_cell.angle_beta   90.00
_cell.angle_gamma   90.00
#
_symmetry.space_group_name_H-M   'P 1'
#
loop_
_entity.id
_entity.type
_entity.pdbx_description
1 polymer ?
#
loop_
_entity_poly.entity_id
_entity_poly.type
_entity_poly.pdbx_seq_one_letter_code
_entity_poly.pdbx_strand_id
1 'polypeptide(L)' 'MSGRKVFLGLLALASAGLAGVVLIGAVVNDALNQQVLFGILPLAILFGIAWSGLTKREDE' A
#
# COMPACT_ATOMS: atom_id res chain seq x y z
N MET A 1 22.69 -1.39 -3.47
CA MET A 1 21.20 -1.31 -3.50
C MET A 1 20.84 0.06 -4.08
N SER A 2 20.13 0.12 -5.22
CA SER A 2 19.77 1.42 -5.82
C SER A 2 18.78 2.15 -4.91
N GLY A 3 18.99 3.44 -4.65
CA GLY A 3 18.14 4.25 -3.78
C GLY A 3 16.66 4.21 -4.16
N ARG A 4 16.36 4.01 -5.45
CA ARG A 4 15.01 3.76 -5.97
C ARG A 4 14.36 2.52 -5.36
N LYS A 5 15.08 1.39 -5.25
CA LYS A 5 14.55 0.15 -4.66
C LYS A 5 14.30 0.30 -3.16
N VAL A 6 15.15 1.03 -2.45
CA VAL A 6 14.93 1.35 -1.03
C VAL A 6 13.69 2.22 -0.85
N PHE A 7 13.55 3.28 -1.66
CA PHE A 7 12.37 4.16 -1.62
C PHE A 7 11.07 3.40 -1.92
N LEU A 8 11.05 2.58 -2.98
CA LEU A 8 9.87 1.78 -3.32
C LEU A 8 9.53 0.75 -2.23
N GLY A 9 10.55 0.16 -1.60
CA GLY A 9 10.37 -0.74 -0.45
C GLY A 9 9.71 -0.04 0.74
N LEU A 10 10.20 1.15 1.09
CA LEU A 10 9.61 1.98 2.15
C LEU A 10 8.19 2.43 1.79
N LEU A 11 7.96 2.83 0.54
CA LEU A 11 6.64 3.23 0.05
C LEU A 11 5.64 2.07 0.15
N ALA A 12 6.02 0.88 -0.28
CA ALA A 12 5.19 -0.32 -0.19
C ALA A 12 4.86 -0.65 1.29
N LEU A 13 5.86 -0.66 2.17
CA LEU A 13 5.65 -0.91 3.60
C LEU A 13 4.76 0.15 4.26
N ALA A 14 4.96 1.43 3.95
CA ALA A 14 4.15 2.51 4.47
C ALA A 14 2.69 2.43 3.99
N SER A 15 2.47 2.17 2.69
CA SER A 15 1.13 2.00 2.13
C SER A 15 0.40 0.79 2.74
N ALA A 16 1.09 -0.35 2.90
CA ALA A 16 0.52 -1.54 3.53
C ALA A 16 0.21 -1.30 5.02
N GLY A 17 1.11 -0.63 5.75
CA GLY A 17 0.92 -0.29 7.16
C GLY A 17 -0.29 0.62 7.37
N LEU A 18 -0.42 1.70 6.57
CA LEU A 18 -1.56 2.60 6.64
C LEU A 18 -2.88 1.90 6.29
N ALA A 19 -2.88 1.05 5.26
CA ALA A 19 -4.07 0.28 4.89
C ALA A 19 -4.50 -0.67 6.03
N GLY A 20 -3.53 -1.32 6.68
CA GLY A 20 -3.77 -2.15 7.86
C GLY A 20 -4.40 -1.37 9.00
N VAL A 21 -3.90 -0.17 9.32
CA VAL A 21 -4.46 0.69 10.38
C VAL A 21 -5.90 1.09 10.06
N VAL A 22 -6.18 1.49 8.80
CA VAL A 22 -7.53 1.87 8.37
C VAL A 22 -8.49 0.68 8.45
N LEU A 23 -8.05 -0.50 8.03
CA LEU A 23 -8.85 -1.73 8.11
C LEU A 23 -9.12 -2.14 9.56
N ILE A 24 -8.10 -2.14 10.42
CA ILE A 24 -8.26 -2.46 11.84
C ILE A 24 -9.22 -1.47 12.50
N GLY A 25 -9.04 -0.17 12.25
CA GLY A 25 -9.95 0.86 12.74
C GLY A 25 -11.38 0.65 12.27
N ALA A 26 -11.58 0.29 11.00
CA ALA A 26 -12.89 0.00 10.44
C ALA A 26 -13.55 -1.24 11.07
N VAL A 27 -12.79 -2.32 11.29
CA VAL A 27 -13.28 -3.53 11.98
C VAL A 27 -13.67 -3.21 13.42
N VAL A 28 -12.82 -2.49 14.15
CA VAL A 28 -13.05 -2.18 15.57
C VAL A 28 -14.28 -1.28 15.77
N ASN A 29 -14.58 -0.40 14.80
CA ASN A 29 -15.70 0.53 14.88
C ASN A 29 -16.96 0.03 14.11
N ASP A 30 -16.98 -1.22 13.65
CA ASP A 30 -18.05 -1.79 12.80
C ASP A 30 -18.39 -0.88 11.59
N ALA A 31 -17.38 -0.17 11.10
CA ALA A 31 -17.51 0.88 10.08
C ALA A 31 -17.11 0.38 8.69
N LEU A 32 -17.18 -0.94 8.44
CA LEU A 32 -16.91 -1.54 7.14
C LEU A 32 -17.97 -1.12 6.11
N ASN A 33 -17.71 0.00 5.48
CA ASN A 33 -18.57 0.71 4.55
C ASN A 33 -17.75 1.08 3.29
N GLN A 34 -18.43 1.37 2.18
CA GLN A 34 -17.83 1.92 0.96
C GLN A 34 -16.81 3.05 1.21
N GLN A 35 -16.99 3.93 2.20
CA GLN A 35 -16.03 4.97 2.58
C GLN A 35 -14.65 4.40 2.96
N VAL A 36 -14.61 3.30 3.71
CA VAL A 36 -13.37 2.61 4.09
C VAL A 36 -12.72 2.00 2.85
N LEU A 37 -13.51 1.39 1.96
CA LEU A 37 -13.01 0.89 0.67
C LEU A 37 -12.42 2.00 -0.20
N PHE A 38 -13.08 3.16 -0.30
CA PHE A 38 -12.56 4.33 -1.02
C PHE A 38 -11.29 4.89 -0.36
N GLY A 39 -11.15 4.80 0.96
CA GLY A 39 -9.93 5.17 1.67
C GLY A 39 -8.76 4.21 1.45
N ILE A 40 -9.03 2.91 1.30
CA ILE A 40 -8.00 1.89 1.09
C ILE A 40 -7.57 1.80 -0.38
N LEU A 41 -8.48 2.06 -1.32
CA LEU A 41 -8.21 1.99 -2.76
C LEU A 41 -6.93 2.73 -3.20
N PRO A 42 -6.70 4.01 -2.84
CA PRO A 42 -5.47 4.71 -3.20
C PRO A 42 -4.22 4.09 -2.56
N LEU A 43 -4.32 3.57 -1.33
CA LEU A 43 -3.21 2.87 -0.66
C LEU A 43 -2.87 1.56 -1.38
N ALA A 44 -3.88 0.83 -1.83
CA ALA A 44 -3.71 -0.39 -2.62
C ALA A 44 -3.05 -0.09 -3.98
N ILE A 45 -3.43 1.01 -4.63
CA ILE A 45 -2.81 1.46 -5.89
C ILE A 45 -1.34 1.83 -5.67
N LEU A 46 -1.03 2.62 -4.64
CA LEU A 46 0.34 3.01 -4.29
C LEU A 46 1.20 1.80 -3.96
N PHE A 47 0.67 0.86 -3.20
CA PHE A 47 1.32 -0.42 -2.93
C PHE A 47 1.59 -1.20 -4.22
N GLY A 48 0.60 -1.31 -5.11
CA GLY A 48 0.75 -2.01 -6.40
C GLY A 48 1.83 -1.40 -7.29
N ILE A 49 1.89 -0.06 -7.36
CA ILE A 49 2.93 0.66 -8.12
C ILE A 49 4.31 0.41 -7.50
N ALA A 50 4.41 0.54 -6.17
CA ALA A 50 5.65 0.32 -5.45
C ALA A 50 6.16 -1.11 -5.60
N TRP A 51 5.26 -2.09 -5.45
CA TRP A 51 5.53 -3.51 -5.59
C TRP A 51 5.93 -3.89 -7.02
N SER A 52 5.22 -3.36 -8.03
CA SER A 52 5.57 -3.55 -9.44
C SER A 52 6.95 -2.97 -9.74
N GLY A 53 7.25 -1.77 -9.24
CA GLY A 53 8.58 -1.16 -9.38
C GLY A 53 9.71 -1.91 -8.65
N LEU A 54 9.40 -2.73 -7.65
CA LEU A 54 10.36 -3.59 -6.94
C LEU A 54 10.54 -4.96 -7.62
N THR A 55 9.47 -5.52 -8.18
CA THR A 55 9.45 -6.86 -8.75
C THR A 55 9.77 -6.89 -10.25
N LYS A 56 9.59 -5.78 -10.97
CA LYS A 56 10.00 -5.68 -12.37
C LYS A 56 11.53 -5.77 -12.46
N ARG A 57 12.02 -6.87 -13.06
CA ARG A 57 13.45 -7.08 -13.30
C ARG A 57 13.94 -6.03 -14.29
N GLU A 58 15.17 -5.58 -14.11
CA GLU A 58 15.86 -4.57 -14.94
C GLU A 58 16.17 -5.08 -16.37
N ASP A 59 15.53 -6.17 -16.79
CA ASP A 59 15.86 -6.98 -17.98
C ASP A 59 14.79 -6.86 -19.10
N GLU A 60 13.83 -5.93 -18.98
CA GLU A 60 12.88 -5.52 -20.04
C GLU A 60 13.15 -4.08 -20.51
#